data_AF-A0A7J4EC12-F1
#
_entry.id   AF-A0A7J4EC12-F1
#
_cell.length_a   1.000
_cell.length_b   1.000
_cell.length_c   1.000
_cell.angle_alpha   90.00
_cell.angle_beta   90.00
_cell.angle_gamma   90.00
#
_symmetry.space_group_name_H-M   'P 1'
#
loop_
_entity.id
_entity.type
_entity.pdbx_description
1 polymer ?
#
loop_
_entity_poly.entity_id
_entity_poly.type
_entity_poly.pdbx_seq_one_letter_code
_entity_poly.pdbx_strand_id
1 'polypeptide(L)'
;MKPQSLVVLILLTIVIFLSSSTIAAGSDELKRDILEDILSQDKPGLFDDYGELQLAKTKMQTVIQGMDSRDVTSTTKAWVDISLGIIDDFEVMVNVSESSDPFDHLTAIEAADRLSMSINKLKGYPTAERNGIPMLSELALTRFYRGEGKFFEQAARNTDETKVKIDYEQNSSIAYRKGSMPSEASRMEFEWRRDKRIYDRDMKRASEYINAAGVQRDNAITPSSGFFGSNFMGILKARDSFEQAKGLYEKHKDKELKNVKGIEDEIKDAYQKLMLDTLLRIVIYLLILSIIVVILWKDFKRWGDELDDTRLGEELIV
;
A
#
# COMPACT_ATOMS: atom_id res chain seq x y z
N MET A 1 59.83 41.08 63.54
CA MET A 1 58.42 40.86 63.18
C MET A 1 57.71 40.22 64.37
N LYS A 2 56.59 40.78 64.83
CA LYS A 2 55.88 40.27 66.02
C LYS A 2 55.32 38.86 65.76
N PRO A 3 55.38 37.92 66.73
CA PRO A 3 54.92 36.54 66.55
C PRO A 3 53.42 36.42 66.20
N GLN A 4 52.64 37.45 66.54
CA GLN A 4 51.22 37.54 66.17
C GLN A 4 50.99 37.75 64.67
N SER A 5 51.92 38.38 63.95
CA SER A 5 51.80 38.61 62.50
C SER A 5 52.05 37.35 61.68
N LEU A 6 52.80 36.39 62.23
CA LEU A 6 53.12 35.14 61.54
C LEU A 6 51.96 34.14 61.63
N VAL A 7 51.28 34.10 62.78
CA VAL A 7 50.11 33.23 63.00
C VAL A 7 48.92 33.66 62.14
N VAL A 8 48.69 34.96 61.98
CA VAL A 8 47.64 35.49 61.10
C VAL A 8 47.95 35.19 59.63
N LEU A 9 49.22 35.30 59.21
CA LEU A 9 49.61 34.98 57.83
C LEU A 9 49.39 33.49 57.52
N ILE A 10 49.76 32.60 58.44
CA ILE A 10 49.62 31.14 58.30
C ILE A 10 48.13 30.75 58.25
N LEU A 11 47.29 31.32 59.13
CA LEU A 11 45.84 31.10 59.11
C LEU A 11 45.19 31.61 57.82
N LEU A 12 45.64 32.74 57.28
CA LEU A 12 45.14 33.27 56.00
C LEU A 12 45.50 32.34 54.83
N THR A 13 46.73 31.83 54.79
CA THR A 13 47.14 30.86 53.75
C THR A 13 46.39 29.53 53.85
N ILE A 14 46.09 29.04 55.06
CA ILE A 14 45.32 27.80 55.27
C ILE A 14 43.86 27.99 54.84
N VAL A 15 43.25 29.15 55.12
CA VAL A 15 41.88 29.46 54.66
C VAL A 15 41.84 29.62 53.14
N ILE A 16 42.85 30.21 52.49
CA ILE A 16 42.92 30.31 51.02
C ILE A 16 43.11 28.92 50.38
N PHE A 17 43.90 28.03 51.01
CA PHE A 17 44.13 26.67 50.52
C PHE A 17 42.90 25.75 50.73
N LEU A 18 42.14 25.94 51.82
CA LEU A 18 40.88 25.23 52.09
C LEU A 18 39.68 25.79 51.31
N SER A 19 39.73 27.05 50.87
CA SER A 19 38.72 27.67 49.99
C SER A 19 38.93 27.35 48.51
N SER A 20 40.09 26.76 48.18
CA SER A 20 40.35 26.17 46.88
C SER A 20 39.59 24.85 46.77
N SER A 21 38.26 24.96 46.70
CA SER A 21 37.45 23.93 46.05
C SER A 21 38.15 23.64 44.73
N THR A 22 38.63 22.41 44.56
CA THR A 22 39.15 21.90 43.31
C THR A 22 38.13 22.24 42.22
N ILE A 23 38.40 23.29 41.44
CA ILE A 23 37.68 23.55 40.20
C ILE A 23 37.96 22.31 39.36
N ALA A 24 36.92 21.50 39.16
CA ALA A 24 36.99 20.32 38.34
C ALA A 24 37.30 20.79 36.91
N ALA A 25 38.57 20.75 36.50
CA ALA A 25 38.99 21.12 35.15
C ALA A 25 38.17 20.40 34.06
N GLY A 26 37.64 19.20 34.37
CA GLY A 26 36.79 18.44 33.46
C GLY A 26 35.38 19.00 33.21
N SER A 27 34.84 19.90 34.04
CA SER A 27 33.48 20.42 33.83
C SER A 27 33.44 21.56 32.79
N ASP A 28 34.49 22.38 32.73
CA ASP A 28 34.68 23.39 31.68
C ASP A 28 34.97 22.73 30.32
N GLU A 29 35.77 21.66 30.31
CA GLU A 29 36.05 20.89 29.11
C GLU A 29 34.78 20.23 28.55
N LEU A 30 33.99 19.55 29.40
CA LEU A 30 32.73 18.93 28.97
C LEU A 30 31.74 19.95 28.39
N LYS A 31 31.62 21.13 29.00
CA LYS A 31 30.77 22.20 28.48
C LYS A 31 31.22 22.68 27.11
N ARG A 32 32.53 22.85 26.92
CA ARG A 32 33.10 23.24 25.63
C ARG A 32 32.84 22.16 24.56
N ASP A 33 33.10 20.90 24.87
CA ASP A 33 32.90 19.78 23.96
C ASP A 33 31.44 19.68 23.52
N ILE A 34 30.49 19.77 24.45
CA ILE A 34 29.04 19.78 24.13
C ILE A 34 28.67 20.96 23.21
N LEU A 35 29.22 22.15 23.44
CA LEU A 35 28.95 23.31 22.59
C LEU A 35 29.55 23.16 21.19
N GLU A 36 30.73 22.55 21.09
CA GLU A 36 31.36 22.22 19.81
C GLU A 36 30.53 21.20 19.03
N ASP A 37 30.06 20.13 19.68
CA ASP A 37 29.15 19.14 19.11
C ASP A 37 27.88 19.82 18.56
N ILE A 38 27.25 20.71 19.34
CA ILE A 38 26.06 21.47 18.89
C ILE A 38 26.39 22.37 17.70
N LEU A 39 27.50 23.13 17.74
CA LEU A 39 27.86 24.04 16.66
C LEU A 39 28.15 23.31 15.35
N SER A 40 28.78 22.14 15.43
CA SER A 40 29.11 21.29 14.28
C SER A 40 27.89 20.79 13.51
N GLN A 41 26.72 20.75 14.14
CA GLN A 41 25.48 20.29 13.51
C GLN A 41 24.84 21.33 12.60
N ASP A 42 25.46 21.60 11.45
CA ASP A 42 24.92 22.51 10.44
C ASP A 42 24.29 21.76 9.27
N LYS A 43 22.97 21.89 9.13
CA LYS A 43 22.14 21.21 8.11
C LYS A 43 21.18 22.22 7.46
N PRO A 44 21.68 23.14 6.63
CA PRO A 44 20.89 24.27 6.13
C PRO A 44 19.61 23.85 5.39
N GLY A 45 19.69 22.84 4.51
CA GLY A 45 18.50 22.34 3.80
C GLY A 45 17.41 21.81 4.73
N LEU A 46 17.78 20.97 5.70
CA LEU A 46 16.85 20.48 6.71
C LEU A 46 16.25 21.62 7.54
N PHE A 47 17.06 22.60 7.94
CA PHE A 47 16.63 23.71 8.78
C PHE A 47 15.73 24.72 8.05
N ASP A 48 15.92 24.89 6.74
CA ASP A 48 15.04 25.72 5.92
C ASP A 48 13.64 25.09 5.85
N ASP A 49 13.56 23.77 5.68
CA ASP A 49 12.29 23.05 5.60
C ASP A 49 11.65 22.83 6.98
N TYR A 50 12.45 22.60 8.02
CA TYR A 50 12.05 22.29 9.39
C TYR A 50 12.70 23.25 10.41
N GLY A 51 12.35 24.53 10.32
CA GLY A 51 12.87 25.57 11.22
C GLY A 51 12.65 25.31 12.72
N GLU A 52 11.70 24.44 13.07
CA GLU A 52 11.52 23.96 14.45
C GLU A 52 12.77 23.24 14.98
N LEU A 53 13.48 22.48 14.14
CA LEU A 53 14.72 21.78 14.50
C LEU A 53 15.88 22.77 14.69
N GLN A 54 15.96 23.80 13.84
CA GLN A 54 16.94 24.88 14.01
C GLN A 54 16.70 25.64 15.32
N LEU A 55 15.43 25.90 15.65
CA LEU A 55 15.06 26.53 16.92
C LEU A 55 15.38 25.62 18.11
N ALA A 56 15.19 24.30 17.99
CA ALA A 56 15.57 23.32 19.00
C ALA A 56 17.08 23.33 19.24
N LYS A 57 17.89 23.31 18.17
CA LYS A 57 19.36 23.44 18.22
C LYS A 57 19.77 24.74 18.92
N THR A 58 19.18 25.87 18.53
CA THR A 58 19.50 27.20 19.08
C THR A 58 19.15 27.30 20.57
N LYS A 59 18.00 26.75 20.97
CA LYS A 59 17.59 26.68 22.39
C LYS A 59 18.53 25.78 23.19
N MET A 60 18.89 24.62 22.66
CA MET A 60 19.86 23.72 23.26
C MET A 60 21.19 24.45 23.50
N GLN A 61 21.74 25.13 22.49
CA GLN A 61 22.94 25.95 22.63
C GLN A 61 22.80 27.01 23.72
N THR A 62 21.69 27.75 23.73
CA THR A 62 21.43 28.81 24.71
C THR A 62 21.37 28.28 26.14
N VAL A 63 20.71 27.13 26.34
CA VAL A 63 20.63 26.46 27.65
C VAL A 63 22.03 26.07 28.12
N ILE A 64 22.82 25.40 27.29
CA ILE A 64 24.17 24.97 27.67
C ILE A 64 25.07 26.18 27.95
N GLN A 65 25.03 27.23 27.12
CA GLN A 65 25.80 28.45 27.34
C GLN A 65 25.46 29.11 28.69
N GLY A 66 24.18 29.14 29.06
CA GLY A 66 23.68 29.74 30.30
C GLY A 66 23.89 28.91 31.58
N MET A 67 24.25 27.63 31.48
CA MET A 67 24.53 26.79 32.65
C MET A 67 25.89 27.15 33.27
N ASP A 68 26.01 27.10 34.60
CA ASP A 68 27.34 27.11 35.23
C ASP A 68 28.08 25.82 34.84
N SER A 69 29.39 25.90 34.60
CA SER A 69 30.13 24.74 34.13
C SER A 69 30.06 23.55 35.10
N ARG A 70 29.93 23.82 36.41
CA ARG A 70 29.77 22.78 37.43
C ARG A 70 28.45 22.02 37.32
N ASP A 71 27.43 22.62 36.72
CA ASP A 71 26.12 22.01 36.49
C ASP A 71 26.06 21.21 35.17
N VAL A 72 27.09 21.34 34.33
CA VAL A 72 27.24 20.54 33.12
C VAL A 72 27.79 19.17 33.50
N THR A 73 26.95 18.14 33.34
CA THR A 73 27.25 16.77 33.76
C THR A 73 27.11 15.79 32.61
N SER A 74 27.43 14.51 32.84
CA SER A 74 27.16 13.44 31.87
C SER A 74 25.67 13.34 31.49
N THR A 75 24.76 13.66 32.41
CA THR A 75 23.32 13.76 32.13
C THR A 75 23.03 14.86 31.11
N THR A 76 23.75 15.99 31.20
CA THR A 76 23.66 17.08 30.23
C THR A 76 24.09 16.62 28.85
N LYS A 77 25.24 15.94 28.76
CA LYS A 77 25.72 15.35 27.50
C LYS A 77 24.71 14.36 26.92
N ALA A 78 24.17 13.46 27.74
CA ALA A 78 23.26 12.42 27.28
C ALA A 78 22.00 12.98 26.58
N TRP A 79 21.37 14.04 27.11
CA TRP A 79 20.19 14.62 26.45
C TRP A 79 20.56 15.45 25.22
N VAL A 80 21.73 16.10 25.21
CA VAL A 80 22.24 16.80 24.02
C VAL A 80 22.51 15.79 22.91
N ASP A 81 23.22 14.71 23.19
CA ASP A 81 23.53 13.65 22.22
C ASP A 81 22.24 13.05 21.62
N ILE A 82 21.20 12.84 22.43
CA ILE A 82 19.88 12.40 21.94
C ILE A 82 19.26 13.46 21.02
N SER A 83 19.35 14.75 21.39
CA SER A 83 18.78 15.84 20.59
C SER A 83 19.48 16.00 19.24
N LEU A 84 20.82 15.85 19.21
CA LEU A 84 21.60 15.87 17.97
C LEU A 84 21.29 14.64 17.12
N GLY A 85 21.19 13.45 17.74
CA GLY A 85 20.78 12.23 17.04
C GLY A 85 19.38 12.34 16.42
N ILE A 86 18.43 13.02 17.09
CA ILE A 86 17.12 13.31 16.51
C ILE A 86 17.25 14.18 15.24
N ILE A 87 18.16 15.15 15.22
CA ILE A 87 18.37 16.01 14.04
C ILE A 87 18.97 15.19 12.89
N ASP A 88 19.94 14.32 13.16
CA ASP A 88 20.54 13.42 12.16
C ASP A 88 19.52 12.43 11.59
N ASP A 89 18.76 11.77 12.46
CA ASP A 89 17.73 10.82 12.05
C ASP A 89 16.61 11.53 11.25
N PHE A 90 16.32 12.80 11.55
CA PHE A 90 15.38 13.60 10.77
C PHE A 90 15.87 13.84 9.34
N GLU A 91 17.15 14.15 9.16
CA GLU A 91 17.75 14.36 7.84
C GLU A 91 17.65 13.08 7.00
N VAL A 92 18.03 11.94 7.59
CA VAL A 92 17.95 10.64 6.92
C VAL A 92 16.50 10.34 6.51
N MET A 93 15.56 10.55 7.42
CA MET A 93 14.13 10.33 7.17
C MET A 93 13.59 11.23 6.04
N VAL A 94 13.91 12.52 6.06
CA VAL A 94 13.46 13.48 5.04
C VAL A 94 14.06 13.15 3.68
N ASN A 95 15.35 12.83 3.61
CA ASN A 95 16.01 12.46 2.37
C ASN A 95 15.39 11.22 1.72
N VAL A 96 14.94 10.25 2.51
CA VAL A 96 14.22 9.07 1.99
C VAL A 96 12.87 9.49 1.40
N SER A 97 12.16 10.45 2.02
CA SER A 97 10.87 10.96 1.54
C SER A 97 10.94 11.91 0.33
N GLU A 98 12.12 12.21 -0.21
CA GLU A 98 12.25 13.04 -1.42
C GLU A 98 11.97 12.26 -2.72
N SER A 99 11.99 10.93 -2.65
CA SER A 99 11.70 10.05 -3.77
C SER A 99 10.25 10.15 -4.22
N SER A 100 9.96 9.89 -5.50
CA SER A 100 8.58 9.74 -5.96
C SER A 100 7.98 8.36 -5.65
N ASP A 101 8.77 7.42 -5.13
CA ASP A 101 8.33 6.05 -4.85
C ASP A 101 7.56 5.97 -3.53
N PRO A 102 6.28 5.53 -3.54
CA PRO A 102 5.49 5.34 -2.32
C PRO A 102 6.11 4.38 -1.30
N PHE A 103 6.99 3.46 -1.71
CA PHE A 103 7.70 2.58 -0.78
C PHE A 103 8.71 3.35 0.09
N ASP A 104 9.41 4.32 -0.49
CA ASP A 104 10.37 5.14 0.25
C ASP A 104 9.63 6.01 1.28
N HIS A 105 8.49 6.58 0.91
CA HIS A 105 7.61 7.31 1.84
C HIS A 105 7.12 6.44 3.01
N LEU A 106 6.75 5.18 2.76
CA LEU A 106 6.42 4.25 3.85
C LEU A 106 7.62 4.02 4.78
N THR A 107 8.80 3.84 4.21
CA THR A 107 10.05 3.68 4.97
C THR A 107 10.34 4.93 5.82
N ALA A 108 10.08 6.11 5.27
CA ALA A 108 10.23 7.38 5.99
C ALA A 108 9.21 7.51 7.15
N ILE A 109 7.95 7.08 6.97
CA ILE A 109 6.96 7.01 8.06
C ILE A 109 7.42 6.05 9.17
N GLU A 110 8.01 4.91 8.84
CA GLU A 110 8.54 3.98 9.85
C GLU A 110 9.73 4.58 10.61
N ALA A 111 10.61 5.32 9.92
CA ALA A 111 11.69 6.06 10.56
C ALA A 111 11.14 7.15 11.49
N ALA A 112 10.09 7.87 11.06
CA ALA A 112 9.39 8.87 11.87
C ALA A 112 8.79 8.28 13.16
N ASP A 113 8.25 7.05 13.10
CA ASP A 113 7.74 6.35 14.28
C ASP A 113 8.85 6.00 15.28
N ARG A 114 10.03 5.61 14.78
CA ARG A 114 11.20 5.38 15.63
C ARG A 114 11.71 6.69 16.25
N LEU A 115 11.73 7.76 15.48
CA LEU A 115 12.13 9.08 15.93
C LEU A 115 11.22 9.61 17.06
N SER A 116 9.92 9.33 16.98
CA SER A 116 8.96 9.63 18.06
C SER A 116 9.38 8.99 19.39
N MET A 117 9.96 7.78 19.38
CA MET A 117 10.49 7.15 20.60
C MET A 117 11.70 7.91 21.16
N SER A 118 12.62 8.37 20.30
CA SER A 118 13.77 9.20 20.71
C SER A 118 13.32 10.52 21.32
N ILE A 119 12.31 11.17 20.72
CA ILE A 119 11.72 12.40 21.28
C ILE A 119 11.07 12.14 22.64
N ASN A 120 10.33 11.04 22.79
CA ASN A 120 9.76 10.65 24.09
C ASN A 120 10.83 10.37 25.14
N LYS A 121 11.96 9.76 24.76
CA LYS A 121 13.12 9.61 25.65
C LYS A 121 13.69 10.97 26.07
N LEU A 122 13.76 11.93 25.16
CA LEU A 122 14.24 13.28 25.46
C LEU A 122 13.35 14.01 26.47
N LYS A 123 12.03 13.78 26.45
CA LYS A 123 11.10 14.31 27.47
C LYS A 123 11.43 13.82 28.88
N GLY A 124 12.07 12.66 29.02
CA GLY A 124 12.52 12.14 30.31
C GLY A 124 13.62 12.98 31.00
N TYR A 125 14.19 13.97 30.30
CA TYR A 125 15.21 14.87 30.84
C TYR A 125 14.60 16.23 31.22
N PRO A 126 14.51 16.56 32.53
CA PRO A 126 13.80 17.76 33.00
C PRO A 126 14.31 19.07 32.40
N THR A 127 15.62 19.19 32.19
CA THR A 127 16.22 20.39 31.58
C THR A 127 15.81 20.54 30.12
N ALA A 128 15.80 19.45 29.34
CA ALA A 128 15.38 19.50 27.94
C ALA A 128 13.87 19.79 27.83
N GLU A 129 13.06 19.11 28.63
CA GLU A 129 11.60 19.25 28.66
C GLU A 129 11.19 20.68 29.05
N ARG A 130 11.72 21.23 30.16
CA ARG A 130 11.39 22.58 30.63
C ARG A 130 11.70 23.67 29.60
N ASN A 131 12.71 23.45 28.76
CA ASN A 131 13.13 24.40 27.73
C ASN A 131 12.38 24.20 26.39
N GLY A 132 11.49 23.21 26.30
CA GLY A 132 10.65 22.94 25.14
C GLY A 132 11.40 22.30 23.97
N ILE A 133 12.57 21.70 24.21
CA ILE A 133 13.39 21.09 23.15
C ILE A 133 12.67 19.89 22.50
N PRO A 134 12.14 18.90 23.26
CA PRO A 134 11.37 17.81 22.67
C PRO A 134 10.15 18.30 21.89
N MET A 135 9.43 19.30 22.43
CA MET A 135 8.21 19.84 21.81
C MET A 135 8.48 20.38 20.40
N LEU A 136 9.62 21.03 20.19
CA LEU A 136 10.01 21.53 18.86
C LEU A 136 10.28 20.38 17.88
N SER A 137 10.95 19.32 18.33
CA SER A 137 11.11 18.10 17.53
C SER A 137 9.76 17.42 17.22
N GLU A 138 8.81 17.44 18.15
CA GLU A 138 7.45 16.92 17.90
C GLU A 138 6.69 17.74 16.87
N LEU A 139 6.84 19.07 16.90
CA LEU A 139 6.22 19.95 15.92
C LEU A 139 6.79 19.72 14.51
N ALA A 140 8.12 19.57 14.39
CA ALA A 140 8.75 19.15 13.14
C ALA A 140 8.17 17.81 12.64
N LEU A 141 8.03 16.82 13.54
CA LEU A 141 7.54 15.49 13.19
C LEU A 141 6.08 15.50 12.78
N THR A 142 5.27 16.31 13.46
CA THR A 142 3.87 16.57 13.11
C THR A 142 3.80 17.16 11.70
N ARG A 143 4.66 18.12 11.36
CA ARG A 143 4.71 18.73 10.02
C ARG A 143 5.14 17.72 8.95
N PHE A 144 6.14 16.88 9.23
CA PHE A 144 6.55 15.79 8.35
C PHE A 144 5.36 14.87 8.01
N TYR A 145 4.64 14.39 9.02
CA TYR A 145 3.46 13.54 8.81
C TYR A 145 2.34 14.21 7.99
N ARG A 146 2.19 15.54 8.06
CA ARG A 146 1.26 16.27 7.19
C ARG A 146 1.70 16.22 5.73
N GLY A 147 3.02 16.35 5.48
CA GLY A 147 3.62 16.20 4.16
C GLY A 147 3.34 14.81 3.58
N GLU A 148 3.60 13.77 4.37
CA GLU A 148 3.33 12.37 4.00
C GLU A 148 1.84 12.11 3.72
N GLY A 149 0.95 12.64 4.57
CA GLY A 149 -0.50 12.55 4.36
C GLY A 149 -0.93 13.13 3.01
N LYS A 150 -0.35 14.27 2.64
CA LYS A 150 -0.60 14.93 1.35
C LYS A 150 -0.01 14.15 0.17
N PHE A 151 1.19 13.60 0.33
CA PHE A 151 1.81 12.76 -0.70
C PHE A 151 0.92 11.55 -1.04
N PHE A 152 0.52 10.76 -0.03
CA PHE A 152 -0.32 9.58 -0.25
C PHE A 152 -1.72 9.94 -0.77
N GLU A 153 -2.29 11.07 -0.35
CA GLU A 153 -3.54 11.56 -0.93
C GLU A 153 -3.41 11.86 -2.43
N GLN A 154 -2.30 12.48 -2.85
CA GLN A 154 -2.04 12.73 -4.27
C GLN A 154 -1.78 11.43 -5.03
N ALA A 155 -1.01 10.50 -4.46
CA ALA A 155 -0.78 9.18 -5.03
C ALA A 155 -2.09 8.41 -5.23
N ALA A 156 -3.02 8.46 -4.26
CA ALA A 156 -4.35 7.86 -4.36
C ALA A 156 -5.20 8.47 -5.48
N ARG A 157 -5.09 9.78 -5.73
CA ARG A 157 -5.82 10.45 -6.82
C ARG A 157 -5.26 10.16 -8.20
N ASN A 158 -3.97 9.84 -8.28
CA ASN A 158 -3.26 9.59 -9.53
C ASN A 158 -3.13 8.11 -9.88
N THR A 159 -3.53 7.21 -8.97
CA THR A 159 -3.56 5.77 -9.24
C THR A 159 -4.91 5.33 -9.77
N ASP A 160 -4.81 4.41 -10.71
CA ASP A 160 -5.90 3.86 -11.48
C ASP A 160 -6.36 2.48 -10.95
N GLU A 161 -5.46 1.78 -10.27
CA GLU A 161 -5.71 0.48 -9.66
C GLU A 161 -6.41 0.67 -8.31
N THR A 162 -7.64 0.16 -8.18
CA THR A 162 -8.47 0.43 -7.00
C THR A 162 -7.84 -0.10 -5.70
N LYS A 163 -7.17 -1.26 -5.76
CA LYS A 163 -6.50 -1.86 -4.60
C LYS A 163 -5.39 -0.95 -4.07
N VAL A 164 -4.53 -0.46 -4.97
CA VAL A 164 -3.45 0.48 -4.64
C VAL A 164 -4.01 1.81 -4.15
N LYS A 165 -5.11 2.30 -4.73
CA LYS A 165 -5.82 3.50 -4.27
C LYS A 165 -6.23 3.39 -2.80
N ILE A 166 -6.88 2.28 -2.44
CA ILE A 166 -7.32 2.02 -1.06
C ILE A 166 -6.14 2.05 -0.09
N ASP A 167 -5.02 1.42 -0.45
CA ASP A 167 -3.81 1.39 0.40
C ASP A 167 -3.24 2.81 0.62
N TYR A 168 -3.15 3.62 -0.44
CA TYR A 168 -2.71 5.01 -0.32
C TYR A 168 -3.67 5.89 0.49
N GLU A 169 -4.98 5.74 0.30
CA GLU A 169 -5.97 6.48 1.11
C GLU A 169 -5.88 6.11 2.59
N GLN A 170 -5.63 4.83 2.90
CA GLN A 170 -5.41 4.36 4.27
C GLN A 170 -4.12 4.97 4.86
N ASN A 171 -3.01 4.94 4.14
CA ASN A 171 -1.74 5.51 4.59
C ASN A 171 -1.84 7.03 4.79
N SER A 172 -2.52 7.72 3.87
CA SER A 172 -2.81 9.15 3.99
C SER A 172 -3.62 9.46 5.27
N SER A 173 -4.65 8.67 5.56
CA SER A 173 -5.45 8.82 6.79
C SER A 173 -4.60 8.66 8.05
N ILE A 174 -3.72 7.65 8.09
CA ILE A 174 -2.83 7.39 9.23
C ILE A 174 -1.84 8.55 9.40
N ALA A 175 -1.20 8.98 8.31
CA ALA A 175 -0.24 10.08 8.33
C ALA A 175 -0.90 11.39 8.78
N TYR A 176 -2.07 11.77 8.24
CA TYR A 176 -2.79 12.95 8.70
C TYR A 176 -3.18 12.88 10.18
N ARG A 177 -3.55 11.70 10.69
CA ARG A 177 -3.86 11.52 12.12
C ARG A 177 -2.63 11.79 12.98
N LYS A 178 -1.46 11.27 12.60
CA LYS A 178 -0.18 11.55 13.28
C LYS A 178 0.26 13.00 13.11
N GLY A 179 -0.04 13.61 11.97
CA GLY A 179 0.15 15.03 11.67
C GLY A 179 -0.85 15.97 12.36
N SER A 180 -1.69 15.48 13.28
CA SER A 180 -2.70 16.27 13.98
C SER A 180 -3.67 17.01 13.04
N MET A 181 -4.08 16.35 11.95
CA MET A 181 -5.06 16.82 10.96
C MET A 181 -6.32 15.92 11.00
N PRO A 182 -7.17 16.04 12.04
CA PRO A 182 -8.25 15.08 12.29
C PRO A 182 -9.33 15.09 11.20
N SER A 183 -9.64 16.26 10.63
CA SER A 183 -10.65 16.40 9.58
C SER A 183 -10.23 15.67 8.30
N GLU A 184 -8.99 15.86 7.86
CA GLU A 184 -8.38 15.21 6.71
C GLU A 184 -8.25 13.70 6.96
N ALA A 185 -7.79 13.30 8.15
CA ALA A 185 -7.68 11.90 8.53
C ALA A 185 -9.03 11.18 8.46
N SER A 186 -10.10 11.79 9.00
CA SER A 186 -11.47 11.24 8.96
C SER A 186 -12.05 11.20 7.55
N ARG A 187 -11.77 12.21 6.70
CA ARG A 187 -12.18 12.22 5.30
C ARG A 187 -11.53 11.06 4.54
N MET A 188 -10.20 10.96 4.63
CA MET A 188 -9.46 9.86 3.99
C MET A 188 -9.91 8.50 4.54
N GLU A 189 -10.23 8.43 5.84
CA GLU A 189 -10.78 7.21 6.45
C GLU A 189 -12.12 6.78 5.86
N PHE A 190 -13.01 7.73 5.63
CA PHE A 190 -14.28 7.47 4.99
C PHE A 190 -14.10 7.03 3.53
N GLU A 191 -13.20 7.68 2.78
CA GLU A 191 -12.90 7.36 1.39
C GLU A 191 -12.38 5.92 1.25
N TRP A 192 -11.32 5.52 1.98
CA TRP A 192 -10.77 4.17 1.84
C TRP A 192 -11.74 3.08 2.28
N ARG A 193 -12.55 3.32 3.34
CA ARG A 193 -13.56 2.35 3.79
C ARG A 193 -14.71 2.21 2.79
N ARG A 194 -15.10 3.28 2.12
CA ARG A 194 -16.12 3.23 1.06
C ARG A 194 -15.60 2.45 -0.13
N ASP A 195 -14.41 2.81 -0.62
CA ASP A 195 -13.82 2.22 -1.81
C ASP A 195 -13.48 0.74 -1.57
N LYS A 196 -12.96 0.39 -0.38
CA LYS A 196 -12.77 -1.00 0.05
C LYS A 196 -14.06 -1.81 0.05
N ARG A 197 -15.15 -1.30 0.64
CA ARG A 197 -16.44 -2.02 0.63
C ARG A 197 -16.97 -2.27 -0.78
N ILE A 198 -16.81 -1.31 -1.69
CA ILE A 198 -17.21 -1.45 -3.09
C ILE A 198 -16.35 -2.51 -3.76
N TYR A 199 -15.03 -2.40 -3.62
CA TYR A 199 -14.07 -3.34 -4.18
C TYR A 199 -14.28 -4.76 -3.66
N ASP A 200 -14.36 -4.97 -2.34
CA ASP A 200 -14.56 -6.30 -1.74
C ASP A 200 -15.86 -6.95 -2.22
N ARG A 201 -16.96 -6.17 -2.30
CA ARG A 201 -18.24 -6.66 -2.83
C ARG A 201 -18.12 -7.05 -4.30
N ASP A 202 -17.49 -6.21 -5.11
CA ASP A 202 -17.37 -6.41 -6.54
C ASP A 202 -16.42 -7.60 -6.83
N MET A 203 -15.30 -7.75 -6.11
CA MET A 203 -14.41 -8.91 -6.21
C MET A 203 -15.04 -10.20 -5.71
N LYS A 204 -15.88 -10.15 -4.67
CA LYS A 204 -16.69 -11.31 -4.27
C LYS A 204 -17.62 -11.75 -5.40
N ARG A 205 -18.32 -10.82 -6.05
CA ARG A 205 -19.16 -11.12 -7.22
C ARG A 205 -18.34 -11.66 -8.40
N ALA A 206 -17.17 -11.07 -8.67
CA ALA A 206 -16.28 -11.58 -9.72
C ALA A 206 -15.89 -13.04 -9.44
N SER A 207 -15.56 -13.38 -8.19
CA SER A 207 -15.27 -14.76 -7.77
C SER A 207 -16.48 -15.69 -7.96
N GLU A 208 -17.69 -15.26 -7.59
CA GLU A 208 -18.93 -16.02 -7.82
C GLU A 208 -19.16 -16.31 -9.31
N TYR A 209 -18.93 -15.31 -10.17
CA TYR A 209 -19.02 -15.46 -11.63
C TYR A 209 -17.95 -16.39 -12.21
N ILE A 210 -16.70 -16.30 -11.74
CA ILE A 210 -15.62 -17.23 -12.14
C ILE A 210 -15.99 -18.67 -11.76
N ASN A 211 -16.50 -18.89 -10.55
CA ASN A 211 -16.93 -20.22 -10.11
C ASN A 211 -18.11 -20.73 -10.95
N ALA A 212 -19.09 -19.88 -11.23
CA ALA A 212 -20.22 -20.22 -12.10
C ALA A 212 -19.76 -20.58 -13.52
N ALA A 213 -18.80 -19.82 -14.07
CA ALA A 213 -18.21 -20.10 -15.37
C ALA A 213 -17.52 -21.48 -15.42
N GLY A 214 -16.73 -21.81 -14.39
CA GLY A 214 -16.11 -23.12 -14.25
C GLY A 214 -17.14 -24.27 -14.20
N VAL A 215 -18.14 -24.17 -13.32
CA VAL A 215 -19.19 -25.19 -13.21
C VAL A 215 -19.97 -25.36 -14.51
N GLN A 216 -20.34 -24.28 -15.18
CA GLN A 216 -21.08 -24.32 -16.45
C GLN A 216 -20.24 -24.91 -17.58
N ARG A 217 -18.94 -24.63 -17.59
CA ARG A 217 -17.99 -25.24 -18.53
C ARG A 217 -17.87 -26.73 -18.30
N ASP A 218 -17.62 -27.15 -17.06
CA ASP A 218 -17.43 -28.56 -16.74
C ASP A 218 -18.68 -29.37 -17.08
N ASN A 219 -19.87 -28.87 -16.72
CA ASN A 219 -21.15 -29.49 -17.10
C ASN A 219 -21.36 -29.60 -18.62
N ALA A 220 -20.80 -28.68 -19.41
CA ALA A 220 -20.90 -28.73 -20.87
C ALA A 220 -19.93 -29.72 -21.53
N ILE A 221 -18.78 -29.98 -20.89
CA ILE A 221 -17.75 -30.91 -21.39
C ILE A 221 -18.05 -32.36 -20.95
N THR A 222 -18.63 -32.57 -19.76
CA THR A 222 -19.06 -33.89 -19.26
C THR A 222 -20.58 -33.99 -19.18
N PRO A 223 -21.28 -34.25 -20.31
CA PRO A 223 -22.73 -34.21 -20.35
C PRO A 223 -23.40 -35.36 -19.60
N SER A 224 -24.48 -35.05 -18.86
CA SER A 224 -25.39 -36.03 -18.27
C SER A 224 -26.52 -36.48 -19.20
N SER A 225 -26.75 -35.76 -20.31
CA SER A 225 -27.79 -36.08 -21.30
C SER A 225 -27.27 -35.86 -22.73
N GLY A 226 -27.65 -36.74 -23.66
CA GLY A 226 -27.15 -36.76 -25.04
C GLY A 226 -27.67 -35.65 -25.96
N PHE A 227 -28.33 -34.61 -25.42
CA PHE A 227 -28.91 -33.54 -26.22
C PHE A 227 -27.88 -32.45 -26.51
N PHE A 228 -27.49 -32.32 -27.78
CA PHE A 228 -26.43 -31.42 -28.22
C PHE A 228 -26.64 -29.94 -27.78
N GLY A 229 -27.87 -29.44 -27.81
CA GLY A 229 -28.17 -28.03 -27.52
C GLY A 229 -27.91 -27.60 -26.07
N SER A 230 -27.97 -28.52 -25.09
CA SER A 230 -27.71 -28.16 -23.68
C SER A 230 -26.23 -27.86 -23.42
N ASN A 231 -25.33 -28.58 -24.09
CA ASN A 231 -23.89 -28.43 -23.89
C ASN A 231 -23.40 -27.11 -24.47
N PHE A 232 -23.85 -26.77 -25.69
CA PHE A 232 -23.52 -25.50 -26.32
C PHE A 232 -24.05 -24.31 -25.51
N MET A 233 -25.28 -24.40 -25.00
CA MET A 233 -25.85 -23.36 -24.12
C MET A 233 -25.07 -23.24 -22.79
N GLY A 234 -24.56 -24.35 -22.26
CA GLY A 234 -23.71 -24.38 -21.07
C GLY A 234 -22.42 -23.57 -21.26
N ILE A 235 -21.71 -23.76 -22.38
CA ILE A 235 -20.51 -22.97 -22.70
C ILE A 235 -20.83 -21.49 -22.94
N LEU A 236 -21.95 -21.17 -23.60
CA LEU A 236 -22.35 -19.77 -23.78
C LEU A 236 -22.59 -19.07 -22.44
N LYS A 237 -23.24 -19.75 -21.49
CA LYS A 237 -23.42 -19.23 -20.12
C LYS A 237 -22.08 -19.09 -19.40
N ALA A 238 -21.17 -20.05 -19.57
CA ALA A 238 -19.85 -20.01 -18.96
C ALA A 238 -19.07 -18.77 -19.41
N ARG A 239 -19.10 -18.51 -20.73
CA ARG A 239 -18.51 -17.30 -21.33
C ARG A 239 -19.15 -16.02 -20.80
N ASP A 240 -20.47 -15.94 -20.74
CA ASP A 240 -21.18 -14.76 -20.25
C ASP A 240 -20.85 -14.48 -18.77
N SER A 241 -20.79 -15.53 -17.95
CA SER A 241 -20.38 -15.43 -16.54
C SER A 241 -18.94 -14.93 -16.42
N PHE A 242 -18.01 -15.48 -17.20
CA PHE A 242 -16.62 -15.02 -17.22
C PHE A 242 -16.50 -13.55 -17.65
N GLU A 243 -17.25 -13.12 -18.67
CA GLU A 243 -17.24 -11.73 -19.15
C GLU A 243 -17.76 -10.77 -18.06
N GLN A 244 -18.78 -11.16 -17.30
CA GLN A 244 -19.25 -10.40 -16.14
C GLN A 244 -18.16 -10.26 -15.05
N ALA A 245 -17.40 -11.33 -14.77
CA ALA A 245 -16.27 -11.27 -13.85
C ALA A 245 -15.16 -10.34 -14.37
N LYS A 246 -14.78 -10.49 -15.64
CA LYS A 246 -13.77 -9.68 -16.32
C LYS A 246 -14.10 -8.20 -16.28
N GLY A 247 -15.35 -7.83 -16.54
CA GLY A 247 -15.81 -6.44 -16.44
C GLY A 247 -15.61 -5.83 -15.04
N LEU A 248 -15.71 -6.63 -13.97
CA LEU A 248 -15.44 -6.17 -12.60
C LEU A 248 -13.95 -5.99 -12.34
N TYR A 249 -13.10 -6.91 -12.78
CA TYR A 249 -11.65 -6.74 -12.69
C TYR A 249 -11.15 -5.53 -13.50
N GLU A 250 -11.66 -5.34 -14.73
CA GLU A 250 -11.32 -4.20 -15.60
C GLU A 250 -11.79 -2.88 -15.00
N LYS A 251 -13.01 -2.83 -14.44
CA LYS A 251 -13.53 -1.67 -13.70
C LYS A 251 -12.56 -1.21 -12.60
N HIS A 252 -11.90 -2.16 -11.94
CA HIS A 252 -10.96 -1.88 -10.86
C HIS A 252 -9.49 -1.80 -11.30
N LYS A 253 -9.22 -2.01 -12.60
CA LYS A 253 -7.87 -2.16 -13.19
C LYS A 253 -6.99 -3.12 -12.40
N ASP A 254 -7.61 -4.18 -11.89
CA ASP A 254 -6.95 -5.11 -10.99
C ASP A 254 -6.07 -6.10 -11.77
N LYS A 255 -4.81 -6.21 -11.37
CA LYS A 255 -3.81 -7.06 -12.03
C LYS A 255 -4.11 -8.55 -11.91
N GLU A 256 -4.92 -8.97 -10.93
CA GLU A 256 -5.36 -10.36 -10.78
C GLU A 256 -6.18 -10.85 -11.98
N LEU A 257 -6.69 -9.95 -12.84
CA LEU A 257 -7.28 -10.31 -14.13
C LEU A 257 -6.36 -11.23 -14.95
N LYS A 258 -5.04 -11.03 -14.88
CA LYS A 258 -4.06 -11.87 -15.61
C LYS A 258 -4.09 -13.33 -15.16
N ASN A 259 -4.42 -13.58 -13.89
CA ASN A 259 -4.44 -14.93 -13.32
C ASN A 259 -5.70 -15.69 -13.74
N VAL A 260 -6.81 -14.98 -14.01
CA VAL A 260 -8.07 -15.62 -14.43
C VAL A 260 -8.19 -15.78 -15.96
N LYS A 261 -7.28 -15.20 -16.76
CA LYS A 261 -7.29 -15.35 -18.23
C LYS A 261 -7.20 -16.79 -18.71
N GLY A 262 -6.55 -17.69 -17.97
CA GLY A 262 -6.51 -19.11 -18.33
C GLY A 262 -7.91 -19.74 -18.43
N ILE A 263 -8.87 -19.25 -17.65
CA ILE A 263 -10.27 -19.70 -17.69
C ILE A 263 -10.95 -19.25 -19.00
N GLU A 264 -10.61 -18.08 -19.53
CA GLU A 264 -11.10 -17.59 -20.84
C GLU A 264 -10.66 -18.54 -21.96
N ASP A 265 -9.39 -18.94 -21.94
CA ASP A 265 -8.81 -19.84 -22.92
C ASP A 265 -9.43 -21.24 -22.85
N GLU A 266 -9.68 -21.75 -21.64
CA GLU A 266 -10.36 -23.03 -21.43
C GLU A 266 -11.81 -23.01 -21.94
N ILE A 267 -12.56 -21.93 -21.70
CA ILE A 267 -13.92 -21.76 -22.23
C ILE A 267 -13.90 -21.68 -23.77
N LYS A 268 -12.92 -20.98 -24.34
CA LYS A 268 -12.77 -20.82 -25.79
C LYS A 268 -12.41 -22.13 -26.49
N ASP A 269 -11.51 -22.93 -25.91
CA ASP A 269 -11.16 -24.26 -26.42
C ASP A 269 -12.38 -25.20 -26.36
N ALA A 270 -13.11 -25.21 -25.23
CA ALA A 270 -14.34 -25.98 -25.09
C ALA A 270 -15.41 -25.56 -26.11
N TYR A 271 -15.57 -24.26 -26.35
CA TYR A 271 -16.48 -23.72 -27.37
C TYR A 271 -16.14 -24.23 -28.78
N GLN A 272 -14.86 -24.15 -29.18
CA GLN A 272 -14.40 -24.60 -30.49
C GLN A 272 -14.59 -26.10 -30.69
N LYS A 273 -14.26 -26.91 -29.67
CA LYS A 273 -14.47 -28.36 -29.68
C LYS A 273 -15.94 -28.73 -29.84
N LEU A 274 -16.82 -28.11 -29.05
CA LEU A 274 -18.25 -28.36 -29.16
C LEU A 274 -18.81 -27.91 -30.51
N MET A 275 -18.37 -26.77 -31.04
CA MET A 275 -18.79 -26.29 -32.37
C MET A 275 -18.42 -27.29 -33.47
N LEU A 276 -17.20 -27.82 -33.45
CA LEU A 276 -16.75 -28.84 -34.41
C LEU A 276 -17.55 -30.13 -34.29
N ASP A 277 -17.78 -30.63 -33.07
CA ASP A 277 -18.61 -31.82 -32.84
C ASP A 277 -20.07 -31.59 -33.29
N THR A 278 -20.60 -30.36 -33.08
CA THR A 278 -21.93 -29.97 -33.59
C THR A 278 -22.00 -30.16 -35.09
N LEU A 279 -21.03 -29.57 -35.79
CA LEU A 279 -21.04 -29.43 -37.23
C LEU A 279 -20.92 -30.82 -37.86
N LEU A 280 -20.04 -31.66 -37.31
CA LEU A 280 -19.90 -33.06 -37.70
C LEU A 280 -21.22 -33.84 -37.55
N ARG A 281 -21.90 -33.73 -36.40
CA ARG A 281 -23.18 -34.41 -36.17
C ARG A 281 -24.27 -33.92 -37.11
N ILE A 282 -24.38 -32.61 -37.34
CA ILE A 282 -25.33 -32.04 -38.30
C ILE A 282 -25.09 -32.60 -39.70
N VAL A 283 -23.83 -32.68 -40.15
CA VAL A 283 -23.48 -33.27 -41.45
C VAL A 283 -23.90 -34.73 -41.51
N ILE A 284 -23.69 -35.52 -40.45
CA ILE A 284 -24.14 -36.92 -40.39
C ILE A 284 -25.67 -37.00 -40.49
N TYR A 285 -26.41 -36.18 -39.74
CA TYR A 285 -27.87 -36.16 -39.82
C TYR A 285 -28.38 -35.76 -41.20
N LEU A 286 -27.77 -34.76 -41.84
CA LEU A 286 -28.12 -34.34 -43.20
C LEU A 286 -27.82 -35.43 -44.23
N LEU A 287 -26.74 -36.19 -44.07
CA LEU A 287 -26.43 -37.34 -44.92
C LEU A 287 -27.47 -38.45 -44.76
N ILE A 288 -27.84 -38.81 -43.53
CA ILE A 288 -28.89 -39.80 -43.25
C ILE A 288 -30.22 -39.34 -43.85
N LEU A 289 -30.60 -38.08 -43.63
CA LEU A 289 -31.82 -37.49 -44.19
C LEU A 289 -31.80 -37.55 -45.72
N SER A 290 -30.69 -37.20 -46.37
CA SER A 290 -30.53 -37.29 -47.82
C SER A 290 -30.72 -38.72 -48.33
N ILE A 291 -30.18 -39.72 -47.63
CA ILE A 291 -30.37 -41.14 -47.99
C ILE A 291 -31.84 -41.52 -47.88
N ILE A 292 -32.52 -41.14 -46.79
CA ILE A 292 -33.95 -41.42 -46.58
C ILE A 292 -34.79 -40.77 -47.70
N VAL A 293 -34.52 -39.51 -48.04
CA VAL A 293 -35.21 -38.80 -49.13
C VAL A 293 -35.02 -39.52 -50.46
N VAL A 294 -33.80 -40.02 -50.76
CA VAL A 294 -33.54 -40.77 -51.99
C VAL A 294 -34.29 -42.11 -52.02
N ILE A 295 -34.38 -42.82 -50.89
CA ILE A 295 -35.14 -44.08 -50.77
C ILE A 295 -36.63 -43.80 -51.01
N LEU A 296 -37.20 -42.83 -50.29
CA LEU A 296 -38.61 -42.44 -50.44
C LEU A 296 -38.92 -41.97 -51.86
N TRP A 297 -38.00 -41.25 -52.50
CA TRP A 297 -38.16 -40.82 -53.89
C TRP A 297 -38.16 -41.99 -54.86
N LYS A 298 -37.29 -43.00 -54.65
CA LYS A 298 -37.28 -44.23 -55.45
C LYS A 298 -38.56 -45.02 -55.29
N ASP A 299 -39.06 -45.16 -54.06
CA ASP A 299 -40.31 -45.88 -53.78
C ASP A 299 -41.52 -45.14 -54.37
N PHE A 300 -41.55 -43.81 -54.25
CA PHE A 300 -42.58 -42.98 -54.88
C PHE A 300 -42.56 -43.11 -56.41
N LYS A 301 -41.38 -43.11 -57.03
CA LYS A 301 -41.26 -43.30 -58.49
C LYS A 301 -41.75 -44.69 -58.91
N ARG A 302 -41.38 -45.75 -58.16
CA ARG A 302 -41.87 -47.12 -58.39
C ARG A 302 -43.39 -47.22 -58.33
N TRP A 303 -44.02 -46.58 -57.34
CA TRP A 303 -45.47 -46.52 -57.25
C TRP A 303 -46.10 -45.79 -58.44
N GLY A 304 -45.46 -44.72 -58.94
CA GLY A 304 -45.89 -44.04 -60.16
C GLY A 304 -45.82 -44.95 -61.40
N ASP A 305 -44.71 -45.67 -61.56
CA ASP A 305 -44.54 -46.63 -62.65
C ASP A 305 -45.55 -47.80 -62.56
N GLU A 306 -45.85 -48.31 -61.36
CA GLU A 306 -46.88 -49.35 -61.11
C GLU A 306 -48.32 -48.85 -61.36
N LEU A 307 -48.60 -47.57 -61.07
CA LEU A 307 -49.87 -46.90 -61.41
C LEU A 307 -50.04 -46.68 -62.91
N ASP A 308 -48.95 -46.38 -63.63
CA ASP A 308 -48.98 -46.27 -65.09
C ASP A 308 -49.12 -47.65 -65.77
N ASP A 309 -48.46 -48.70 -65.26
CA ASP A 309 -48.61 -50.08 -65.75
C ASP A 309 -50.02 -50.64 -65.52
N THR A 310 -50.69 -50.26 -64.43
CA THR A 310 -52.10 -50.65 -64.20
C THR A 310 -53.09 -49.91 -65.11
N ARG A 311 -52.78 -48.70 -65.58
CA ARG A 311 -53.60 -47.98 -66.57
C ARG A 311 -53.41 -48.50 -68.00
N LEU A 312 -52.23 -49.01 -68.36
CA LEU A 312 -52.02 -49.74 -69.61
C LEU A 312 -52.84 -51.05 -69.68
N GLY A 313 -53.16 -51.65 -68.53
CA GLY A 313 -54.10 -52.78 -68.45
C GLY A 313 -55.56 -52.41 -68.74
N GLU A 314 -55.98 -51.16 -68.48
CA GLU A 314 -57.31 -50.66 -68.85
C GLU A 314 -57.41 -50.30 -70.33
N GLU A 315 -56.32 -49.92 -71.00
CA GLU A 315 -56.31 -49.65 -72.45
C GLU A 315 -56.35 -50.91 -73.33
N LEU A 316 -56.11 -52.10 -72.75
CA LEU A 316 -56.19 -53.40 -73.45
C LEU A 316 -57.52 -54.14 -73.26
N ILE A 317 -58.47 -53.56 -72.51
CA ILE A 317 -59.85 -54.06 -72.38
C ILE A 317 -60.80 -53.05 -73.05
N VAL A 318 -60.76 -53.01 -74.39
CA VAL A 318 -61.80 -52.44 -75.26
C VAL A 318 -62.06 -53.41 -76.40
#